data_AF-A0A0F6QX27-F1
#
_entry.id   AF-A0A0F6QX27-F1
#
_cell.length_a   1.000
_cell.length_b   1.000
_cell.length_c   1.000
_cell.angle_alpha   90.00
_cell.angle_beta   90.00
_cell.angle_gamma   90.00
#
_symmetry.space_group_name_H-M   'P 1'
#
loop_
_entity.id
_entity.type
_entity.pdbx_description
1 polymer ?
#
loop_
_entity_poly.entity_id
_entity_poly.type
_entity_poly.pdbx_seq_one_letter_code
_entity_poly.pdbx_strand_id
1 'polypeptide(L)'
;MTTAEFIQVRGAHENNLRGISVDIPKRQLTVFTGVSGSGKSSLVNETYPGFVQGFMQSPPRPDVEQLSGLTAAIVVGQEPLAPNSRSTFGTAADITGGLRILFSRLAEPSAGGPAAYSFNVPSASGQGAIEVNGTKEVRRFSRTGGMCPRCEGTGQVSDIDTHQLLDYSLSLNDGAIIYPGMKVDSWMWKAYAESGLYPADVPIQDFTDDQLHDLLYLDDVKVKVNGINASYQGRSWRACATTCCRAPSRVCKSTCRPSSDALSSSSTAPTAAAPA
;
A
#
# COMPACT_ATOMS: atom_id res chain seq x y z
N MET A 1 41.42 -2.58 33.62
CA MET A 1 41.21 -1.61 32.53
C MET A 1 40.29 -0.53 33.05
N THR A 2 40.79 0.68 33.27
CA THR A 2 39.95 1.82 33.64
C THR A 2 39.01 2.12 32.46
N THR A 3 37.70 2.03 32.69
CA THR A 3 36.71 2.43 31.69
C THR A 3 36.86 3.93 31.45
N ALA A 4 37.20 4.34 30.22
CA ALA A 4 37.27 5.75 29.88
C ALA A 4 35.91 6.42 30.18
N GLU A 5 35.91 7.44 31.05
CA GLU A 5 34.67 8.10 31.50
C GLU A 5 34.07 9.05 30.45
N PHE A 6 34.86 9.44 29.46
CA PHE A 6 34.48 10.36 28.39
C PHE A 6 34.53 9.69 27.03
N ILE A 7 33.70 10.16 26.12
CA ILE A 7 33.91 10.00 24.68
C ILE A 7 34.73 11.21 24.24
N GLN A 8 35.93 10.96 23.74
CA GLN A 8 36.87 12.02 23.40
C GLN A 8 36.94 12.17 21.90
N VAL A 9 36.56 13.35 21.41
CA VAL A 9 36.71 13.78 20.03
C VAL A 9 37.86 14.79 19.97
N ARG A 10 38.81 14.59 19.06
CA ARG A 10 39.93 15.51 18.83
C ARG A 10 40.01 15.86 17.35
N GLY A 11 40.15 17.16 17.08
CA GLY A 11 40.35 17.69 15.74
C GLY A 11 39.25 17.25 14.76
N ALA A 12 37.98 17.54 15.04
CA ALA A 12 36.89 17.23 14.13
C ALA A 12 36.75 18.28 13.02
N HIS A 13 36.73 17.80 11.78
CA HIS A 13 36.72 18.62 10.56
C HIS A 13 35.54 18.35 9.62
N GLU A 14 34.65 17.42 9.98
CA GLU A 14 33.50 17.04 9.16
C GLU A 14 32.62 18.25 8.79
N ASN A 15 32.33 18.41 7.51
CA ASN A 15 31.54 19.52 6.94
C ASN A 15 32.06 20.91 7.36
N ASN A 16 31.36 21.57 8.29
CA ASN A 16 31.62 22.96 8.70
C ASN A 16 32.49 23.05 9.97
N LEU A 17 32.93 21.91 10.52
CA LEU A 17 33.73 21.87 11.75
C LEU A 17 35.15 22.38 11.49
N ARG A 18 35.71 23.14 12.46
CA ARG A 18 37.02 23.80 12.33
C ARG A 18 38.05 23.22 13.31
N GLY A 19 38.25 21.90 13.28
CA GLY A 19 39.20 21.21 14.17
C GLY A 19 38.75 21.19 15.63
N ILE A 20 37.46 20.95 15.86
CA ILE A 20 36.87 21.04 17.19
C ILE A 20 37.25 19.80 18.02
N SER A 21 37.65 20.02 19.27
CA SER A 21 37.93 18.96 20.24
C SER A 21 36.96 19.06 21.41
N VAL A 22 36.34 17.95 21.80
CA VAL A 22 35.35 17.91 22.88
C VAL A 22 35.43 16.59 23.65
N ASP A 23 35.19 16.68 24.96
CA ASP A 23 35.01 15.52 25.85
C ASP A 23 33.55 15.44 26.28
N ILE A 24 32.89 14.33 25.90
CA ILE A 24 31.47 14.10 26.18
C ILE A 24 31.37 13.12 27.34
N PRO A 25 30.79 13.51 28.48
CA PRO A 25 30.69 12.63 29.64
C PRO A 25 29.74 11.46 29.37
N LYS A 26 30.19 10.24 29.67
CA LYS A 26 29.32 9.05 29.59
C LYS A 26 28.35 9.01 30.76
N ARG A 27 27.21 8.32 30.56
CA ARG A 27 26.16 8.13 31.57
C ARG A 27 25.51 9.44 32.04
N GLN A 28 25.62 10.48 31.23
CA GLN A 28 24.99 11.78 31.46
C GLN A 28 24.20 12.20 30.22
N LEU A 29 23.13 12.96 30.41
CA LEU A 29 22.41 13.58 29.31
C LEU A 29 23.22 14.78 28.81
N THR A 30 23.85 14.64 27.64
CA THR A 30 24.56 15.74 26.98
C THR A 30 23.67 16.34 25.90
N VAL A 31 23.48 17.66 25.94
CA VAL A 31 22.67 18.39 24.95
C VAL A 31 23.57 19.29 24.13
N PHE A 32 23.55 19.14 22.80
CA PHE A 32 24.23 20.04 21.86
C PHE A 32 23.25 21.11 21.39
N THR A 33 23.56 22.37 21.63
CA THR A 33 22.71 23.53 21.27
C THR A 33 23.48 24.54 20.42
N GLY A 34 22.77 25.37 19.67
CA GLY A 34 23.33 26.38 18.78
C GLY A 34 22.49 26.65 17.54
N VAL A 35 22.74 27.79 16.88
CA VAL A 35 22.02 28.25 15.68
C VAL A 35 22.06 27.25 14.52
N SER A 36 21.09 27.27 13.62
CA SER A 36 21.08 26.38 12.44
C SER A 36 22.39 26.50 11.64
N GLY A 37 22.89 25.38 11.11
CA GLY A 37 24.16 25.33 10.36
C GLY A 37 25.45 25.37 11.21
N SER A 38 25.37 25.50 12.54
CA SER A 38 26.56 25.58 13.42
C SER A 38 27.39 24.28 13.54
N GLY A 39 27.06 23.21 12.81
CA GLY A 39 27.80 21.94 12.85
C GLY A 39 27.40 20.95 13.95
N LYS A 40 26.29 21.17 14.67
CA LYS A 40 25.80 20.25 15.72
C LYS A 40 25.61 18.81 15.20
N SER A 41 24.89 18.68 14.09
CA SER A 41 24.62 17.37 13.48
C SER A 41 25.90 16.73 12.94
N SER A 42 26.84 17.52 12.41
CA SER A 42 28.14 17.01 11.95
C SER A 42 28.99 16.45 13.09
N LEU A 43 28.94 17.10 14.26
CA LEU A 43 29.64 16.63 15.46
C LEU A 43 28.99 15.37 16.07
N VAL A 44 27.67 15.19 15.94
CA VAL A 44 26.93 14.09 16.60
C VAL A 44 26.71 12.88 15.68
N ASN A 45 26.26 13.07 14.44
CA ASN A 45 25.86 11.98 13.56
C ASN A 45 27.00 11.49 12.66
N GLU A 46 27.84 12.39 12.18
CA GLU A 46 28.84 12.05 11.17
C GLU A 46 30.18 11.70 11.82
N THR A 47 30.48 12.25 13.00
CA THR A 47 31.71 11.96 13.76
C THR A 47 31.66 10.61 14.50
N TYR A 48 30.48 10.02 14.70
CA TYR A 48 30.35 8.72 15.36
C TYR A 48 30.35 7.61 14.33
N PRO A 49 31.33 6.68 14.34
CA PRO A 49 31.23 5.49 13.51
C PRO A 49 30.04 4.68 14.00
N GLY A 50 28.96 4.68 13.22
CA GLY A 50 27.81 3.83 13.43
C GLY A 50 28.25 2.37 13.31
N PHE A 51 28.62 1.74 14.43
CA PHE A 51 28.84 0.30 14.47
C PHE A 51 27.48 -0.39 14.44
N VAL A 52 26.90 -0.47 13.24
CA VAL A 52 25.75 -1.33 12.95
C VAL A 52 26.31 -2.72 12.70
N GLN A 53 26.26 -3.56 13.73
CA GLN A 53 26.71 -4.93 13.70
C GLN A 53 25.90 -5.72 12.65
N GLY A 54 26.57 -6.19 11.58
CA GLY A 54 26.17 -7.39 10.83
C GLY A 54 25.71 -7.24 9.37
N PHE A 55 25.17 -6.10 8.90
CA PHE A 55 24.49 -6.08 7.58
C PHE A 55 24.59 -4.81 6.72
N MET A 56 25.42 -3.80 7.04
CA MET A 56 25.55 -2.62 6.17
C MET A 56 26.99 -2.15 5.94
N GLN A 57 27.18 -1.52 4.77
CA GLN A 57 28.39 -0.88 4.29
C GLN A 57 28.97 0.02 5.38
N SER A 58 30.24 -0.19 5.73
CA SER A 58 30.94 0.69 6.67
C SER A 58 30.80 2.13 6.16
N PRO A 59 30.13 3.04 6.89
CA PRO A 59 30.15 4.44 6.52
C PRO A 59 31.61 4.91 6.44
N PRO A 60 31.93 5.88 5.56
CA PRO A 60 33.28 6.41 5.47
C PRO A 60 33.76 6.84 6.86
N ARG A 61 35.04 6.58 7.14
CA ARG A 61 35.64 6.98 8.42
C ARG A 61 35.49 8.50 8.57
N PRO A 62 35.01 9.00 9.73
CA PRO A 62 34.86 10.43 9.94
C PRO A 62 36.19 11.19 9.85
N ASP A 63 36.13 12.44 9.42
CA ASP A 63 37.29 13.35 9.38
C ASP A 63 37.59 13.90 10.79
N VAL A 64 38.29 13.07 11.57
CA VAL A 64 38.76 13.36 12.93
C VAL A 64 40.20 12.90 13.13
N GLU A 65 40.99 13.68 13.85
CA GLU A 65 42.36 13.31 14.22
C GLU A 65 42.38 12.11 15.17
N GLN A 66 41.56 12.16 16.23
CA GLN A 66 41.46 11.07 17.20
C GLN A 66 40.04 10.97 17.77
N LEU A 67 39.55 9.74 17.86
CA LEU A 67 38.28 9.41 18.47
C LEU A 67 38.48 8.24 19.42
N SER A 68 38.17 8.42 20.70
CA SER A 68 38.41 7.43 21.74
C SER A 68 37.24 7.32 22.71
N GLY A 69 37.17 6.19 23.42
CA GLY A 69 36.12 5.98 24.42
C GLY A 69 34.72 5.78 23.85
N LEU A 70 34.56 5.42 22.58
CA LEU A 70 33.25 5.15 21.98
C LEU A 70 32.51 3.99 22.66
N THR A 71 31.18 4.09 22.66
CA THR A 71 30.25 3.00 22.97
C THR A 71 29.40 2.71 21.75
N ALA A 72 28.67 1.59 21.74
CA ALA A 72 27.68 1.35 20.69
C ALA A 72 26.70 2.55 20.61
N ALA A 73 26.56 3.12 19.42
CA ALA A 73 25.72 4.28 19.17
C ALA A 73 24.45 3.84 18.43
N ILE A 74 23.31 4.31 18.93
CA ILE A 74 22.01 4.16 18.27
C ILE A 74 21.57 5.57 17.90
N VAL A 75 21.49 5.86 16.60
CA VAL A 75 21.02 7.15 16.11
C VAL A 75 19.50 7.09 16.05
N VAL A 76 18.84 8.02 16.76
CA VAL A 76 17.39 8.20 16.70
C VAL A 76 17.13 9.52 15.98
N GLY A 77 16.89 9.40 14.68
CA GLY A 77 16.60 10.52 13.78
C GLY A 77 15.10 10.80 13.65
N GLN A 78 14.79 11.81 12.84
CA GLN A 78 13.43 12.12 12.39
C GLN A 78 13.17 11.59 10.98
N GLU A 79 14.01 10.69 10.45
CA GLU A 79 13.74 10.14 9.13
C GLU A 79 12.37 9.45 9.13
N PRO A 80 11.50 9.77 8.16
CA PRO A 80 10.22 9.11 8.06
C PRO A 80 10.45 7.62 7.82
N LEU A 81 9.64 6.80 8.48
CA LEU A 81 9.58 5.38 8.16
C LEU A 81 9.24 5.22 6.67
N ALA A 82 9.91 4.29 6.00
CA ALA A 82 9.70 4.06 4.58
C ALA A 82 8.20 3.77 4.34
N PRO A 83 7.57 4.47 3.36
CA PRO A 83 6.16 4.27 3.09
C PRO A 83 5.94 2.85 2.56
N ASN A 84 5.13 2.09 3.28
CA ASN A 84 4.68 0.77 2.86
C ASN A 84 3.21 0.63 3.25
N SER A 85 2.36 0.30 2.28
CA SER A 85 0.90 0.18 2.45
C SER A 85 0.48 -0.89 3.46
N ARG A 86 1.40 -1.78 3.84
CA ARG A 86 1.20 -2.82 4.86
C ARG A 86 1.98 -2.56 6.15
N SER A 87 2.65 -1.42 6.27
CA SER A 87 3.30 -1.01 7.52
C SER A 87 2.35 -0.15 8.34
N THR A 88 2.09 -0.57 9.57
CA THR A 88 1.26 0.15 10.53
C THR A 88 2.07 0.44 11.79
N PHE A 89 1.53 1.28 12.68
CA PHE A 89 2.12 1.47 14.00
C PHE A 89 2.35 0.14 14.74
N GLY A 90 1.40 -0.80 14.64
CA GLY A 90 1.52 -2.11 15.28
C GLY A 90 2.66 -2.97 14.73
N THR A 91 3.00 -2.87 13.45
CA THR A 91 4.18 -3.54 12.89
C THR A 91 5.47 -2.82 13.25
N ALA A 92 5.47 -1.49 13.28
CA ALA A 92 6.65 -0.68 13.63
C ALA A 92 7.06 -0.87 15.10
N ALA A 93 6.08 -1.01 16.00
CA ALA A 93 6.30 -1.27 17.42
C ALA A 93 6.39 -2.77 17.78
N ASP A 94 6.37 -3.67 16.79
CA ASP A 94 6.33 -5.13 16.96
C ASP A 94 5.19 -5.68 17.84
N ILE A 95 4.13 -4.88 18.04
CA ILE A 95 2.94 -5.25 18.81
C ILE A 95 2.15 -6.33 18.06
N THR A 96 2.05 -6.23 16.74
CA THR A 96 1.32 -7.19 15.91
C THR A 96 1.88 -8.60 16.03
N GLY A 97 3.20 -8.75 16.19
CA GLY A 97 3.85 -10.05 16.40
C GLY A 97 3.35 -10.73 17.68
N GLY A 98 3.35 -9.98 18.79
CA GLY A 98 2.83 -10.45 20.08
C GLY A 98 1.34 -10.78 20.03
N LEU A 99 0.52 -9.91 19.45
CA LEU A 99 -0.92 -10.13 19.30
C LEU A 99 -1.23 -11.42 18.52
N ARG A 100 -0.49 -11.70 17.44
CA ARG A 100 -0.69 -12.92 16.65
C ARG A 100 -0.46 -14.20 17.46
N ILE A 101 0.55 -14.20 18.33
CA ILE A 101 0.81 -15.33 19.23
C ILE A 101 -0.31 -15.44 20.26
N LEU A 102 -0.71 -14.31 20.86
CA LEU A 102 -1.77 -14.25 21.86
C LEU A 102 -3.09 -14.81 21.31
N PHE A 103 -3.58 -14.26 20.19
CA PHE A 103 -4.83 -14.71 19.57
C PHE A 103 -4.76 -16.15 19.06
N SER A 104 -3.60 -16.60 18.57
CA SER A 104 -3.47 -18.02 18.18
C SER A 104 -3.67 -19.02 19.31
N ARG A 105 -3.52 -18.58 20.57
CA ARG A 105 -3.68 -19.42 21.75
C ARG A 105 -5.02 -19.22 22.46
N LEU A 106 -5.58 -18.01 22.40
CA LEU A 106 -6.70 -17.61 23.26
C LEU A 106 -7.98 -17.22 22.50
N ALA A 107 -7.94 -17.07 21.17
CA ALA A 107 -9.11 -16.64 20.43
C ALA A 107 -10.18 -17.73 20.35
N GLU A 108 -11.43 -17.33 20.60
CA GLU A 108 -12.62 -18.15 20.44
C GLU A 108 -13.64 -17.38 19.57
N PRO A 109 -14.04 -17.91 18.39
CA PRO A 109 -13.52 -19.12 17.75
C PRO A 109 -12.06 -18.94 17.29
N SER A 110 -11.31 -20.04 17.23
CA SER A 110 -9.92 -20.01 16.78
C SER A 110 -9.82 -19.95 15.26
N ALA A 111 -9.03 -19.01 14.73
CA ALA A 111 -8.66 -18.94 13.32
C ALA A 111 -7.46 -19.85 12.97
N GLY A 112 -6.86 -20.55 13.94
CA GLY A 112 -5.70 -21.42 13.76
C GLY A 112 -4.39 -20.83 14.31
N GLY A 113 -3.27 -21.10 13.63
CA GLY A 113 -1.95 -20.65 14.09
C GLY A 113 -1.69 -19.14 13.90
N PRO A 114 -0.55 -18.60 14.35
CA PRO A 114 -0.20 -17.18 14.24
C PRO A 114 -0.24 -16.61 12.80
N ALA A 115 -0.15 -17.46 11.78
CA ALA A 115 -0.28 -17.05 10.38
C ALA A 115 -1.71 -16.60 10.02
N ALA A 116 -2.72 -17.20 10.65
CA ALA A 116 -4.13 -16.88 10.42
C ALA A 116 -4.52 -15.50 10.98
N TYR A 117 -3.75 -14.95 11.92
CA TYR A 117 -3.94 -13.60 12.47
C TYR A 117 -3.03 -12.56 11.80
N SER A 118 -2.39 -12.91 10.68
CA SER A 118 -1.49 -12.03 9.95
C SER A 118 -2.15 -11.49 8.69
N PHE A 119 -2.38 -10.19 8.62
CA PHE A 119 -2.82 -9.54 7.38
C PHE A 119 -1.77 -9.61 6.24
N ASN A 120 -0.52 -9.96 6.57
CA ASN A 120 0.58 -10.11 5.60
C ASN A 120 0.73 -11.54 5.04
N VAL A 121 -0.04 -12.53 5.53
CA VAL A 121 0.11 -13.93 5.09
C VAL A 121 -1.15 -14.37 4.33
N PRO A 122 -1.05 -14.67 3.03
CA PRO A 122 -2.17 -15.24 2.27
C PRO A 122 -2.47 -16.66 2.73
N SER A 123 -3.75 -17.02 2.66
CA SER A 123 -4.15 -18.43 2.69
C SER A 123 -3.63 -19.12 1.43
N ALA A 124 -3.12 -20.35 1.58
CA ALA A 124 -2.58 -21.12 0.48
C ALA A 124 -3.04 -22.57 0.57
N SER A 125 -3.29 -23.20 -0.56
CA SER A 125 -3.62 -24.62 -0.67
C SER A 125 -2.83 -25.26 -1.79
N GLY A 126 -2.48 -26.54 -1.61
CA GLY A 126 -1.76 -27.31 -2.61
C GLY A 126 -2.14 -28.79 -2.55
N GLN A 127 -1.70 -29.54 -3.56
CA GLN A 127 -1.83 -30.98 -3.58
C GLN A 127 -0.53 -31.62 -4.07
N GLY A 128 -0.17 -32.75 -3.48
CA GLY A 128 0.99 -33.54 -3.86
C GLY A 128 0.65 -35.02 -3.84
N ALA A 129 1.32 -35.80 -4.69
CA ALA A 129 1.24 -37.25 -4.63
C ALA A 129 2.34 -37.78 -3.72
N ILE A 130 1.99 -38.67 -2.80
CA ILE A 130 2.91 -39.41 -1.96
C ILE A 130 2.76 -40.89 -2.32
N GLU A 131 3.89 -41.57 -2.52
CA GLU A 131 3.89 -43.01 -2.72
C GLU A 131 4.21 -43.70 -1.39
N VAL A 132 3.29 -44.53 -0.91
CA VAL A 132 3.48 -45.33 0.30
C VAL A 132 3.24 -46.79 -0.09
N ASN A 133 4.27 -47.63 0.06
CA ASN A 133 4.23 -49.05 -0.29
C ASN A 133 3.75 -49.34 -1.73
N GLY A 134 4.22 -48.55 -2.71
CA GLY A 134 3.84 -48.71 -4.13
C GLY A 134 2.45 -48.19 -4.49
N THR A 135 1.69 -47.65 -3.54
CA THR A 135 0.40 -46.99 -3.79
C THR A 135 0.60 -45.48 -3.83
N LYS A 136 0.27 -44.85 -4.96
CA LYS A 136 0.28 -43.39 -5.09
C LYS A 136 -1.01 -42.81 -4.53
N GLU A 137 -0.89 -42.03 -3.47
CA GLU A 137 -2.00 -41.29 -2.86
C GLU A 137 -1.83 -39.79 -3.07
N VAL A 138 -2.88 -39.10 -3.53
CA VAL A 138 -2.89 -37.64 -3.61
C VAL A 138 -3.32 -37.06 -2.27
N ARG A 139 -2.45 -36.28 -1.65
CA ARG A 139 -2.73 -35.51 -0.42
C ARG A 139 -2.92 -34.04 -0.76
N ARG A 140 -4.02 -33.46 -0.29
CA ARG A 140 -4.27 -32.02 -0.29
C ARG A 140 -3.86 -31.44 1.05
N PHE A 141 -3.27 -30.25 1.02
CA PHE A 141 -2.98 -29.45 2.20
C PHE A 141 -3.51 -28.03 2.01
N SER A 142 -3.96 -27.43 3.10
CA SER A 142 -4.37 -26.04 3.17
C SER A 142 -3.74 -25.40 4.39
N ARG A 143 -3.24 -24.17 4.22
CA ARG A 143 -2.71 -23.33 5.28
C ARG A 143 -3.52 -22.04 5.31
N THR A 144 -4.19 -21.79 6.42
CA THR A 144 -4.93 -20.55 6.67
C THR A 144 -3.96 -19.42 6.97
N GLY A 145 -4.10 -18.33 6.21
CA GLY A 145 -3.45 -17.04 6.43
C GLY A 145 -4.51 -15.95 6.67
N GLY A 146 -4.14 -14.91 7.40
CA GLY A 146 -5.06 -13.82 7.79
C GLY A 146 -5.20 -12.69 6.79
N MET A 147 -4.52 -12.76 5.64
CA MET A 147 -4.62 -11.74 4.61
C MET A 147 -6.01 -11.78 3.96
N CYS A 148 -6.70 -10.64 4.00
CA CYS A 148 -7.93 -10.45 3.24
C CYS A 148 -7.62 -10.58 1.74
N PRO A 149 -8.29 -11.47 0.98
CA PRO A 149 -8.02 -11.66 -0.45
C PRO A 149 -8.46 -10.48 -1.32
N ARG A 150 -9.30 -9.59 -0.80
CA ARG A 150 -9.83 -8.44 -1.54
C ARG A 150 -8.84 -7.25 -1.55
N CYS A 151 -8.29 -6.92 -0.38
CA CYS A 151 -7.33 -5.81 -0.24
C CYS A 151 -5.88 -6.29 -0.13
N GLU A 152 -5.64 -7.60 -0.13
CA GLU A 152 -4.33 -8.20 0.07
C GLU A 152 -3.62 -7.67 1.33
N GLY A 153 -4.37 -7.38 2.40
CA GLY A 153 -3.83 -6.93 3.68
C GLY A 153 -3.49 -5.43 3.78
N THR A 154 -3.83 -4.62 2.78
CA THR A 154 -3.65 -3.14 2.86
C THR A 154 -4.79 -2.46 3.62
N GLY A 155 -5.93 -3.15 3.80
CA GLY A 155 -7.16 -2.59 4.39
C GLY A 155 -7.93 -1.64 3.46
N GLN A 156 -7.36 -1.28 2.32
CA GLN A 156 -7.94 -0.35 1.35
C GLN A 156 -8.07 -1.03 -0.01
N VAL A 157 -9.15 -0.71 -0.72
CA VAL A 157 -9.33 -1.07 -2.12
C VAL A 157 -9.46 0.20 -2.94
N SER A 158 -8.72 0.27 -4.04
CA SER A 158 -8.94 1.28 -5.06
C SER A 158 -10.11 0.82 -5.91
N ASP A 159 -11.16 1.62 -5.94
CA ASP A 159 -12.26 1.44 -6.88
C ASP A 159 -12.35 2.67 -7.78
N ILE A 160 -13.12 2.55 -8.85
CA ILE A 160 -13.33 3.64 -9.79
C ILE A 160 -14.30 4.62 -9.15
N ASP A 161 -13.96 5.90 -9.15
CA ASP A 161 -14.88 6.96 -8.77
C ASP A 161 -15.84 7.25 -9.93
N THR A 162 -17.09 6.80 -9.80
CA THR A 162 -18.11 6.96 -10.84
C THR A 162 -18.52 8.42 -11.04
N HIS A 163 -18.34 9.29 -10.05
CA HIS A 163 -18.60 10.73 -10.19
C HIS A 163 -17.60 11.43 -11.11
N GLN A 164 -16.48 10.77 -11.43
CA GLN A 164 -15.53 11.26 -12.42
C GLN A 164 -15.76 10.70 -13.82
N LEU A 165 -16.69 9.75 -13.93
CA LEU A 165 -17.14 9.18 -15.21
C LEU A 165 -18.50 9.74 -15.61
N LEU A 166 -19.35 10.04 -14.62
CA LEU A 166 -20.73 10.46 -14.79
C LEU A 166 -21.04 11.73 -13.98
N ASP A 167 -21.70 12.68 -14.62
CA ASP A 167 -22.45 13.75 -13.97
C ASP A 167 -23.85 13.23 -13.63
N TYR A 168 -24.08 12.97 -12.35
CA TYR A 168 -25.33 12.42 -11.85
C TYR A 168 -26.53 13.37 -11.98
N SER A 169 -26.27 14.67 -12.14
CA SER A 169 -27.32 15.68 -12.25
C SER A 169 -27.95 15.78 -13.64
N LEU A 170 -27.31 15.19 -14.65
CA LEU A 170 -27.72 15.26 -16.05
C LEU A 170 -28.30 13.93 -16.53
N SER A 171 -29.12 14.00 -17.58
CA SER A 171 -29.55 12.83 -18.35
C SER A 171 -28.50 12.42 -19.38
N LEU A 172 -28.60 11.21 -19.93
CA LEU A 172 -27.74 10.78 -21.03
C LEU A 172 -27.95 11.60 -22.30
N ASN A 173 -29.11 12.21 -22.48
CA ASN A 173 -29.34 13.13 -23.60
C ASN A 173 -28.65 14.48 -23.38
N ASP A 174 -28.50 14.89 -22.12
CA ASP A 174 -27.92 16.20 -21.74
C ASP A 174 -26.40 16.15 -21.54
N GLY A 175 -25.76 15.00 -21.72
CA GLY A 175 -24.31 14.91 -21.61
C GLY A 175 -23.78 14.32 -20.30
N ALA A 176 -24.56 13.48 -19.60
CA ALA A 176 -24.16 12.95 -18.29
C ALA A 176 -22.87 12.13 -18.25
N ILE A 177 -22.36 11.61 -19.37
CA ILE A 177 -21.06 10.93 -19.40
C ILE A 177 -19.94 11.95 -19.64
N ILE A 178 -19.09 12.12 -18.63
CA ILE A 178 -17.97 13.08 -18.63
C ILE A 178 -16.61 12.43 -18.97
N TYR A 179 -16.59 11.13 -19.25
CA TYR A 179 -15.36 10.40 -19.59
C TYR A 179 -14.65 10.98 -20.83
N PRO A 180 -13.31 11.21 -20.76
CA PRO A 180 -12.56 11.79 -21.87
C PRO A 180 -12.73 11.02 -23.19
N GLY A 181 -13.22 11.71 -24.22
CA GLY A 181 -13.45 11.14 -25.56
C GLY A 181 -14.89 10.69 -25.84
N MET A 182 -15.78 10.70 -24.85
CA MET A 182 -17.22 10.51 -25.05
C MET A 182 -17.87 11.84 -25.42
N LYS A 183 -18.02 12.08 -26.73
CA LYS A 183 -18.79 13.24 -27.22
C LYS A 183 -20.27 12.88 -27.32
N VAL A 184 -21.13 13.78 -26.86
CA VAL A 184 -22.59 13.72 -27.09
C VAL A 184 -22.85 13.53 -28.59
N ASP A 185 -23.84 12.70 -28.92
CA ASP A 185 -24.20 12.28 -30.29
C ASP A 185 -23.18 11.45 -31.07
N SER A 186 -22.01 11.12 -30.50
CA SER A 186 -21.09 10.18 -31.13
C SER A 186 -21.69 8.77 -31.22
N TRP A 187 -21.20 7.95 -32.16
CA TRP A 187 -21.65 6.56 -32.30
C TRP A 187 -21.57 5.77 -30.99
N MET A 188 -20.50 6.00 -30.21
CA MET A 188 -20.29 5.37 -28.91
C MET A 188 -21.28 5.89 -27.87
N TRP A 189 -21.59 7.20 -27.88
CA TRP A 189 -22.63 7.78 -27.02
C TRP A 189 -24.01 7.18 -27.27
N LYS A 190 -24.40 7.08 -28.55
CA LYS A 190 -25.69 6.56 -28.98
C LYS A 190 -25.86 5.09 -28.59
N ALA A 191 -24.78 4.32 -28.51
CA ALA A 191 -24.84 2.96 -27.98
C ALA A 191 -25.31 2.90 -26.51
N TYR A 192 -25.05 3.94 -25.71
CA TYR A 192 -25.54 4.03 -24.33
C TYR A 192 -26.92 4.72 -24.26
N ALA A 193 -27.06 5.89 -24.87
CA ALA A 193 -28.29 6.68 -24.81
C ALA A 193 -29.47 6.02 -25.57
N GLU A 194 -29.22 5.36 -26.69
CA GLU A 194 -30.25 4.68 -27.49
C GLU A 194 -30.26 3.16 -27.25
N SER A 195 -29.68 2.68 -26.14
CA SER A 195 -29.58 1.25 -25.81
C SER A 195 -30.94 0.57 -25.58
N GLY A 196 -31.92 1.33 -25.08
CA GLY A 196 -33.22 0.83 -24.65
C GLY A 196 -33.21 0.07 -23.32
N LEU A 197 -32.09 0.07 -22.58
CA LEU A 197 -31.94 -0.64 -21.30
C LEU A 197 -32.43 0.20 -20.10
N TYR A 198 -32.32 1.53 -20.21
CA TYR A 198 -32.68 2.50 -19.18
C TYR A 198 -33.14 3.81 -19.86
N PRO A 199 -33.88 4.69 -19.15
CA PRO A 199 -34.30 5.97 -19.71
C PRO A 199 -33.11 6.90 -19.98
N ALA A 200 -33.03 7.50 -21.16
CA ALA A 200 -31.93 8.39 -21.53
C ALA A 200 -32.22 9.87 -21.23
N ASP A 201 -33.48 10.19 -20.95
CA ASP A 201 -34.04 11.51 -20.67
C ASP A 201 -34.19 11.80 -19.16
N VAL A 202 -33.91 10.81 -18.31
CA VAL A 202 -33.94 10.94 -16.86
C VAL A 202 -32.52 11.21 -16.33
N PRO A 203 -32.33 12.12 -15.36
CA PRO A 203 -31.06 12.30 -14.69
C PRO A 203 -30.56 11.02 -14.02
N ILE A 204 -29.25 10.76 -14.05
CA ILE A 204 -28.68 9.50 -13.52
C ILE A 204 -28.92 9.35 -12.02
N GLN A 205 -28.98 10.44 -11.24
CA GLN A 205 -29.32 10.40 -9.81
C GLN A 205 -30.70 9.80 -9.51
N ASP A 206 -31.61 9.82 -10.48
CA ASP A 206 -32.98 9.30 -10.36
C ASP A 206 -33.12 7.88 -10.91
N PHE A 207 -32.01 7.25 -11.32
CA PHE A 207 -32.00 5.85 -11.75
C PHE A 207 -32.23 4.92 -10.55
N THR A 208 -32.95 3.83 -10.80
CA THR A 208 -32.98 2.70 -9.87
C THR A 208 -31.62 2.02 -9.78
N ASP A 209 -31.36 1.30 -8.68
CA ASP A 209 -30.11 0.55 -8.49
C ASP A 209 -29.83 -0.41 -9.65
N ASP A 210 -30.86 -1.05 -10.21
CA ASP A 210 -30.74 -1.96 -11.36
C ASP A 210 -30.41 -1.21 -12.65
N GLN A 211 -31.01 -0.04 -12.90
CA GLN A 211 -30.69 0.79 -14.08
C GLN A 211 -29.26 1.35 -14.01
N LEU A 212 -28.84 1.79 -12.82
CA LEU A 212 -27.47 2.24 -12.60
C LEU A 212 -26.48 1.08 -12.72
N HIS A 213 -26.85 -0.11 -12.23
CA HIS A 213 -26.09 -1.33 -12.44
C HIS A 213 -25.95 -1.67 -13.92
N ASP A 214 -27.03 -1.56 -14.69
CA ASP A 214 -27.02 -1.86 -16.12
C ASP A 214 -26.16 -0.86 -16.91
N LEU A 215 -26.19 0.41 -16.50
CA LEU A 215 -25.33 1.46 -17.05
C LEU A 215 -23.84 1.18 -16.80
N LEU A 216 -23.47 0.80 -15.57
CA LEU A 216 -22.08 0.72 -15.13
C LEU A 216 -21.43 -0.67 -15.25
N TYR A 217 -22.22 -1.74 -15.18
CA TYR A 217 -21.72 -3.09 -14.89
C TYR A 217 -22.26 -4.19 -15.80
N LEU A 218 -23.25 -3.90 -16.65
CA LEU A 218 -23.77 -4.90 -17.57
C LEU A 218 -22.69 -5.40 -18.55
N ASP A 219 -22.74 -6.70 -18.79
CA ASP A 219 -21.83 -7.41 -19.68
C ASP A 219 -22.12 -7.10 -21.14
N ASP A 220 -21.26 -7.55 -22.04
CA ASP A 220 -21.39 -7.26 -23.47
C ASP A 220 -22.75 -7.74 -24.01
N VAL A 221 -23.66 -6.80 -24.26
CA VAL A 221 -24.98 -7.06 -24.85
C VAL A 221 -25.06 -6.44 -26.23
N LYS A 222 -25.77 -7.08 -27.15
CA LYS A 222 -26.07 -6.48 -28.45
C LYS A 222 -27.27 -5.56 -28.33
N VAL A 223 -27.08 -4.29 -28.63
CA VAL A 223 -28.14 -3.28 -28.71
C VAL A 223 -28.35 -2.87 -30.16
N LYS A 224 -29.53 -2.34 -30.49
CA LYS A 224 -29.83 -1.82 -31.82
C LYS A 224 -29.89 -0.31 -31.77
N VAL A 225 -28.91 0.35 -32.38
CA VAL A 225 -28.85 1.80 -32.51
C VAL A 225 -29.19 2.14 -33.95
N ASN A 226 -30.31 2.82 -34.17
CA ASN A 226 -30.79 3.20 -35.51
C ASN A 226 -30.83 2.03 -36.53
N GLY A 227 -31.24 0.84 -36.08
CA GLY A 227 -31.36 -0.35 -36.93
C GLY A 227 -30.05 -1.11 -37.21
N ILE A 228 -28.92 -0.64 -36.69
CA ILE A 228 -27.61 -1.28 -36.79
C ILE A 228 -27.29 -1.97 -35.46
N ASN A 229 -26.75 -3.19 -35.52
CA ASN A 229 -26.29 -3.88 -34.32
C ASN A 229 -25.04 -3.18 -33.78
N ALA A 230 -25.12 -2.69 -32.55
CA ALA A 230 -24.00 -2.15 -31.79
C ALA A 230 -23.74 -3.04 -30.56
N SER A 231 -22.49 -3.11 -30.13
CA SER A 231 -22.14 -3.76 -28.88
C SER A 231 -22.21 -2.74 -27.76
N TYR A 232 -23.06 -2.99 -26.78
CA TYR A 232 -23.12 -2.26 -25.53
C TYR A 232 -22.12 -2.90 -24.56
N GLN A 233 -21.27 -2.08 -23.93
CA GLN A 233 -20.30 -2.56 -22.96
C GLN A 233 -20.35 -1.68 -21.70
N GLY A 234 -21.30 -1.93 -20.78
CA GLY A 234 -21.31 -1.27 -19.46
C GLY A 234 -19.99 -1.53 -18.72
N ARG A 235 -19.46 -2.76 -18.85
CA ARG A 235 -18.14 -3.12 -18.33
C ARG A 235 -16.97 -2.35 -18.97
N SER A 236 -17.15 -1.62 -20.07
CA SER A 236 -16.11 -0.77 -20.68
C SER A 236 -15.84 0.53 -19.93
N TRP A 237 -16.79 0.99 -19.10
CA TRP A 237 -16.54 2.02 -18.07
C TRP A 237 -15.44 1.56 -17.13
N ARG A 238 -15.47 0.27 -16.75
CA ARG A 238 -14.32 -0.37 -16.10
C ARG A 238 -13.18 -0.57 -17.09
N ALA A 239 -13.36 -1.10 -18.32
CA ALA A 239 -12.25 -1.42 -19.24
C ALA A 239 -11.37 -0.22 -19.66
N CYS A 240 -11.94 0.97 -19.75
CA CYS A 240 -11.19 2.22 -19.90
C CYS A 240 -10.32 2.53 -18.67
N ALA A 241 -10.75 2.11 -17.47
CA ALA A 241 -9.88 2.00 -16.29
C ALA A 241 -9.05 0.68 -16.27
N THR A 242 -9.47 -0.41 -16.92
CA THR A 242 -8.83 -1.74 -16.95
C THR A 242 -7.72 -1.88 -17.99
N THR A 243 -7.48 -0.88 -18.85
CA THR A 243 -6.20 -0.80 -19.58
C THR A 243 -5.02 -0.75 -18.59
N CYS A 244 -5.26 -0.42 -17.31
CA CYS A 244 -4.34 -0.57 -16.17
C CYS A 244 -4.31 -1.94 -15.47
N CYS A 245 -5.30 -2.81 -15.68
CA CYS A 245 -5.56 -4.00 -14.85
C CYS A 245 -5.68 -5.26 -15.73
N ARG A 246 -4.56 -5.85 -16.19
CA ARG A 246 -4.59 -7.11 -16.96
C ARG A 246 -4.72 -8.33 -16.02
N ALA A 247 -5.76 -9.15 -16.25
CA ALA A 247 -6.03 -10.51 -15.71
C ALA A 247 -6.85 -10.60 -14.38
N PRO A 248 -7.52 -11.74 -14.09
CA PRO A 248 -8.84 -11.82 -13.44
C PRO A 248 -8.87 -11.62 -11.92
N SER A 249 -7.74 -11.24 -11.32
CA SER A 249 -7.68 -10.82 -9.92
C SER A 249 -7.97 -9.33 -9.84
N ARG A 250 -9.05 -8.96 -9.15
CA ARG A 250 -9.54 -7.59 -8.91
C ARG A 250 -8.57 -6.74 -8.06
N VAL A 251 -7.33 -6.55 -8.54
CA VAL A 251 -6.29 -5.75 -7.86
C VAL A 251 -5.53 -4.96 -8.92
N CYS A 252 -5.63 -3.63 -8.87
CA CYS A 252 -4.84 -2.77 -9.75
C CYS A 252 -3.41 -2.64 -9.25
N LYS A 253 -2.45 -2.96 -10.13
CA LYS A 253 -1.02 -2.86 -9.83
C LYS A 253 -0.59 -1.40 -9.81
N SER A 254 0.30 -1.08 -8.88
CA SER A 254 0.89 0.24 -8.58
C SER A 254 1.73 0.89 -9.69
N THR A 255 1.57 0.49 -10.96
CA THR A 255 2.37 0.97 -12.10
C THR A 255 1.60 1.86 -13.07
N CYS A 256 0.36 2.24 -12.78
CA CYS A 256 -0.33 3.23 -13.59
C CYS A 256 0.07 4.66 -13.18
N ARG A 257 0.51 5.43 -14.18
CA ARG A 257 1.08 6.78 -14.07
C ARG A 257 -0.04 7.85 -13.94
N PRO A 258 0.29 9.11 -13.61
CA PRO A 258 -0.47 10.00 -12.73
C PRO A 258 -1.78 10.60 -13.29
N SER A 259 -2.20 10.24 -14.51
CA SER A 259 -3.50 10.66 -15.06
C SER A 259 -4.66 9.75 -14.62
N SER A 260 -4.36 8.61 -14.02
CA SER A 260 -5.34 7.59 -13.59
C SER A 260 -5.67 7.65 -12.11
N ASP A 261 -4.77 8.21 -11.27
CA ASP A 261 -5.02 8.44 -9.85
C ASP A 261 -6.21 9.37 -9.61
N ALA A 262 -6.47 10.29 -10.55
CA ALA A 262 -7.65 11.15 -10.52
C ALA A 262 -8.92 10.30 -10.45
N LEU A 263 -9.12 9.35 -11.38
CA LEU A 263 -10.35 8.56 -11.55
C LEU A 263 -10.58 7.46 -10.51
N SER A 264 -9.70 7.35 -9.50
CA SER A 264 -9.78 6.30 -8.50
C SER A 264 -10.04 6.88 -7.11
N SER A 265 -10.97 6.26 -6.38
CA SER A 265 -11.18 6.54 -4.96
C SER A 265 -10.69 5.37 -4.10
N SER A 266 -10.00 5.69 -3.00
CA SER A 266 -9.65 4.69 -2.00
C SER A 266 -10.80 4.53 -1.00
N SER A 267 -11.32 3.32 -0.86
CA SER A 267 -12.30 3.02 0.19
C SER A 267 -11.83 1.88 1.09
N THR A 268 -12.31 1.92 2.33
CA THR A 268 -12.05 0.84 3.29
C THR A 268 -12.68 -0.44 2.76
N ALA A 269 -11.91 -1.53 2.70
CA ALA A 269 -12.42 -2.82 2.25
C ALA A 269 -13.66 -3.22 3.08
N PRO A 270 -14.85 -3.37 2.46
CA PRO A 270 -16.05 -3.82 3.16
C PRO A 270 -15.78 -5.19 3.78
N THR A 271 -15.73 -5.22 5.11
CA THR A 271 -15.49 -6.40 5.96
C THR A 271 -14.21 -7.19 5.61
N ALA A 272 -13.12 -6.85 6.32
CA ALA A 272 -12.10 -7.83 6.74
C ALA A 272 -12.61 -8.66 7.93
N ALA A 273 -13.93 -8.93 8.01
CA ALA A 273 -14.47 -9.86 8.98
C ALA A 273 -14.12 -11.26 8.48
N ALA A 274 -13.40 -12.00 9.31
CA ALA A 274 -13.14 -13.42 9.08
C ALA A 274 -14.47 -14.12 8.75
N PRO A 275 -14.50 -15.05 7.78
CA PRO A 275 -15.67 -15.91 7.63
C PRO A 275 -15.94 -16.58 8.98
N ALA A 276 -17.18 -16.44 9.46
CA ALA A 276 -17.68 -17.05 10.68
C ALA A 276 -17.54 -18.59 10.63
#